data_AF-A0A6A0HWK7-F1
#
_entry.id   AF-A0A6A0HWK7-F1
#
_cell.length_a   1.000
_cell.length_b   1.000
_cell.length_c   1.000
_cell.angle_alpha   90.00
_cell.angle_beta   90.00
_cell.angle_gamma   90.00
#
_symmetry.space_group_name_H-M   'P 1'
#
loop_
_entity.id
_entity.type
_entity.pdbx_description
1 polymer ?
#
loop_
_entity_poly.entity_id
_entity_poly.type
_entity_poly.pdbx_seq_one_letter_code
_entity_poly.pdbx_strand_id
1 'polypeptide(L)' 'MTALLSQAFNKAAELPETVQEQIAQQLLEDIEAELKWDQTFAKTQDQLAKLADKALQEIKAKRVKKMGFDEL' A
#
# COMPACT_ATOMS: atom_id res chain seq x y z
N MET A 1 21.89 3.53 -0.29
CA MET A 1 20.90 4.62 -0.29
C MET A 1 20.75 5.15 -1.71
N THR A 2 19.54 5.35 -2.22
CA THR A 2 19.35 5.99 -3.53
C THR A 2 19.71 7.48 -3.43
N ALA A 3 20.04 8.11 -4.56
CA ALA A 3 20.38 9.54 -4.58
C ALA A 3 19.24 10.40 -4.01
N LEU A 4 17.99 10.05 -4.32
CA LEU A 4 16.80 10.76 -3.85
C LEU A 4 16.62 10.61 -2.32
N LEU A 5 16.79 9.41 -1.77
CA LEU A 5 16.66 9.19 -0.33
C LEU A 5 17.76 9.91 0.45
N SER A 6 18.99 9.92 -0.06
CA SER A 6 20.08 10.72 0.54
C SER A 6 19.75 12.22 0.53
N GLN A 7 19.20 12.74 -0.57
CA GLN A 7 18.81 14.14 -0.68
C GLN A 7 17.69 14.50 0.32
N ALA A 8 16.71 13.61 0.51
CA ALA A 8 15.64 13.79 1.48
C ALA A 8 16.18 13.88 2.92
N PHE A 9 17.09 12.98 3.31
CA PHE A 9 17.71 13.03 4.63
C PHE A 9 18.54 14.29 4.85
N ASN A 10 19.33 14.70 3.86
CA ASN A 10 20.12 15.93 3.96
C ASN A 10 19.23 17.16 4.18
N LYS A 11 18.10 17.24 3.45
CA LYS A 11 17.13 18.33 3.65
C LYS A 11 16.43 18.27 5.01
N ALA A 12 16.07 17.07 5.47
CA ALA A 12 15.45 16.90 6.77
C ALA A 12 16.39 17.32 7.91
N ALA A 13 17.69 17.01 7.80
CA ALA A 13 18.70 17.35 8.81
C ALA A 13 18.90 18.87 9.01
N GLU A 14 18.52 19.70 8.04
CA GLU A 14 18.57 21.17 8.13
C GLU A 14 17.38 21.79 8.88
N LEU A 15 16.34 21.00 9.21
CA LEU A 15 15.11 21.47 9.86
C LEU A 15 15.23 21.51 11.39
N PRO A 16 14.32 22.18 12.12
CA PRO A 16 14.27 22.09 13.58
C PRO A 16 14.06 20.66 14.07
N GLU A 17 14.67 20.30 15.20
CA GLU A 17 14.63 18.95 15.78
C GLU A 17 13.22 18.38 15.93
N THR A 18 12.25 19.21 16.33
CA THR A 18 10.85 18.81 16.46
C THR A 18 10.24 18.37 15.12
N VAL A 19 10.63 19.01 14.02
CA VAL A 19 10.18 18.66 12.67
C VAL A 19 10.94 17.43 12.17
N GLN A 20 12.22 17.31 12.50
CA GLN A 20 13.00 16.10 12.18
C GLN A 20 12.36 14.85 12.80
N GLU A 21 11.97 14.93 14.07
CA GLU A 21 11.32 13.83 14.79
C GLU A 21 9.99 13.44 14.14
N GLN A 22 9.16 14.42 13.77
CA GLN A 22 7.90 14.17 13.07
C GLN A 22 8.10 13.48 11.71
N ILE A 23 9.09 13.92 10.94
CA ILE A 23 9.43 13.29 9.65
C ILE A 23 9.93 11.87 9.87
N ALA A 24 10.80 11.66 10.87
CA ALA A 24 11.34 10.35 11.20
C ALA A 24 10.22 9.37 11.59
N GLN A 25 9.30 9.81 12.46
CA GLN A 25 8.17 8.99 12.89
C GLN A 25 7.28 8.57 11.70
N GLN A 26 6.89 9.53 10.85
CA GLN A 26 6.07 9.21 9.67
C GLN A 26 6.78 8.24 8.72
N LEU A 27 8.08 8.45 8.45
CA LEU A 27 8.84 7.59 7.56
C LEU A 27 8.98 6.16 8.12
N LEU A 28 9.15 6.00 9.43
CA LEU A 28 9.20 4.69 10.07
C LEU A 28 7.86 3.97 9.95
N GLU A 29 6.75 4.66 10.22
CA GLU A 29 5.40 4.11 10.08
C GLU A 29 5.12 3.66 8.63
N ASP A 30 5.50 4.48 7.65
CA ASP A 30 5.35 4.16 6.23
C ASP A 30 6.16 2.91 5.83
N ILE A 31 7.41 2.80 6.32
CA ILE A 31 8.26 1.63 6.06
C ILE A 31 7.66 0.37 6.68
N GLU A 32 7.18 0.43 7.93
CA GLU A 32 6.54 -0.71 8.58
C GLU A 32 5.25 -1.14 7.87
N ALA A 33 4.46 -0.17 7.41
CA ALA A 33 3.25 -0.42 6.64
C ALA A 33 3.57 -1.13 5.31
N GLU A 34 4.57 -0.65 4.57
CA GLU A 34 5.00 -1.26 3.30
C GLU A 34 5.51 -2.68 3.50
N LEU A 35 6.37 -2.90 4.51
CA LEU A 35 6.87 -4.24 4.83
C LEU A 35 5.76 -5.21 5.22
N LYS A 36 4.78 -4.74 6.01
CA LYS A 36 3.62 -5.54 6.37
C LYS A 36 2.74 -5.83 5.15
N TRP A 37 2.56 -4.86 4.27
CA TRP A 37 1.83 -5.05 3.02
C TRP A 37 2.49 -6.13 2.16
N ASP A 38 3.80 -6.03 1.91
CA ASP A 38 4.55 -7.03 1.15
C ASP A 38 4.43 -8.43 1.75
N GLN A 39 4.61 -8.55 3.07
CA GLN A 39 4.53 -9.84 3.75
C GLN A 39 3.13 -10.45 3.70
N THR A 40 2.09 -9.64 3.85
CA THR A 40 0.70 -10.11 3.80
C THR A 40 0.30 -10.44 2.37
N PHE A 41 0.61 -9.58 1.42
CA PHE A 41 0.30 -9.75 0.00
C PHE A 41 0.98 -10.99 -0.59
N ALA A 42 2.25 -11.24 -0.28
CA ALA A 42 2.98 -12.42 -0.74
C ALA A 42 2.28 -13.75 -0.37
N LYS A 43 1.52 -13.77 0.73
CA LYS A 43 0.80 -14.95 1.23
C LYS A 43 -0.63 -15.09 0.67
N THR A 44 -1.13 -14.11 -0.08
CA THR A 44 -2.54 -14.03 -0.50
C THR A 44 -2.80 -14.48 -1.94
N GLN A 45 -1.77 -14.86 -2.71
CA GLN A 45 -1.89 -15.13 -4.14
C GLN A 45 -2.95 -16.19 -4.47
N ASP A 46 -2.96 -17.32 -3.76
CA ASP A 46 -3.95 -18.38 -3.97
C ASP A 46 -5.38 -17.93 -3.64
N GLN A 47 -5.54 -17.11 -2.60
CA GLN A 47 -6.83 -16.58 -2.20
C GLN A 47 -7.34 -15.58 -3.24
N LEU A 48 -6.48 -14.69 -3.72
CA LEU A 48 -6.80 -13.72 -4.77
C LEU A 48 -7.16 -14.42 -6.08
N ALA A 49 -6.43 -15.47 -6.47
CA ALA A 49 -6.74 -16.28 -7.64
C ALA A 49 -8.15 -16.91 -7.54
N LYS A 50 -8.47 -17.51 -6.39
CA LYS A 50 -9.81 -18.08 -6.14
C LYS A 50 -10.92 -17.02 -6.19
N LEU A 51 -10.66 -15.82 -5.65
CA LEU A 51 -11.62 -14.72 -5.71
C LEU A 51 -11.82 -14.23 -7.16
N ALA A 52 -10.75 -14.12 -7.94
CA ALA A 52 -10.81 -13.77 -9.35
C ALA A 52 -11.59 -14.81 -10.17
N ASP A 53 -11.31 -16.09 -9.98
CA ASP A 53 -12.04 -17.18 -10.65
C ASP A 53 -13.53 -17.16 -10.30
N LYS A 54 -13.86 -16.96 -9.02
CA LYS A 54 -15.25 -16.81 -8.58
C LYS A 54 -15.92 -15.62 -9.26
N ALA A 55 -15.27 -14.45 -9.29
CA ALA A 55 -15.82 -13.27 -9.96
C ALA A 55 -16.10 -13.53 -11.45
N LEU A 56 -15.17 -14.20 -12.15
CA LEU A 56 -15.36 -14.60 -13.55
C LEU A 56 -16.53 -15.57 -13.74
N GLN A 57 -16.71 -16.52 -12.82
CA GLN A 57 -17.86 -17.43 -12.84
C GLN A 57 -19.18 -16.70 -12.61
N GLU A 58 -19.24 -15.76 -11.67
CA GLU A 58 -20.43 -14.93 -11.42
C GLU A 58 -20.77 -14.06 -12.65
N ILE A 59 -19.78 -13.49 -13.33
CA ILE A 59 -19.96 -12.77 -14.60
C ILE A 59 -20.56 -13.68 -15.67
N LYS A 60 -19.98 -14.86 -15.88
CA LYS A 60 -20.47 -15.86 -16.85
C LYS A 60 -21.90 -16.29 -16.54
N ALA A 61 -22.23 -16.43 -15.25
CA ALA A 61 -23.56 -16.76 -14.77
C ALA A 61 -24.56 -15.58 -14.82
N LYS A 62 -24.14 -14.40 -15.30
CA LYS A 62 -24.93 -13.15 -15.29
C LYS A 62 -25.44 -12.76 -13.88
N ARG A 63 -24.69 -13.13 -12.84
CA ARG A 63 -24.98 -12.83 -11.43
C ARG A 63 -24.16 -11.63 -10.93
N VAL A 64 -23.95 -10.66 -11.81
CA VAL A 64 -23.23 -9.42 -11.50
C VAL A 64 -24.10 -8.21 -11.86
N LYS A 65 -23.94 -7.13 -11.11
CA LYS A 65 -24.60 -5.85 -11.35
C LYS A 65 -23.52 -4.79 -11.59
N LYS A 66 -23.73 -3.92 -12.58
CA LYS A 66 -22.89 -2.73 -12.77
C LYS A 66 -23.19 -1.75 -11.63
N MET A 67 -22.15 -1.26 -10.97
CA MET A 67 -22.23 -0.38 -9.81
C MET A 67 -21.10 0.65 -9.87
N GLY A 68 -21.39 1.90 -9.49
CA GLY A 68 -20.38 2.96 -9.36
C GLY A 68 -19.64 2.91 -8.02
N PHE A 69 -18.52 3.61 -7.90
CA PHE A 69 -17.82 3.74 -6.61
C PHE A 69 -18.67 4.45 -5.54
N ASP A 70 -19.54 5.37 -5.94
CA ASP A 70 -20.48 6.06 -5.05
C ASP A 70 -21.66 5.18 -4.59
N GLU A 71 -21.74 3.94 -5.10
CA GLU A 71 -22.82 2.99 -4.82
C GLU A 71 -22.36 1.75 -4.04
N LEU A 72 -21.08 1.70 -3.63
CA LEU A 72 -20.45 0.66 -2.78
C LEU A 72 -20.81 0.82 -1.31
#